data_AF-A0A1X1YKA5-F1
#
_entry.id   AF-A0A1X1YKA5-F1
#
_cell.length_a   1.000
_cell.length_b   1.000
_cell.length_c   1.000
_cell.angle_alpha   90.00
_cell.angle_beta   90.00
_cell.angle_gamma   90.00
#
_symmetry.space_group_name_H-M   'P 1'
#
loop_
_entity.id
_entity.type
_entity.pdbx_description
1 polymer ?
#
loop_
_entity_poly.entity_id
_entity_poly.type
_entity_poly.pdbx_seq_one_letter_code
_entity_poly.pdbx_strand_id
1 'polypeptide(L)' 'MGRPLDRLARAARHIGWYWATLMGDNHYRRYLEYHHRAHPGEPVLSERDYWRRRHATDPGARCC' A
#
# COMPACT_ATOMS: atom_id res chain seq x y z
N MET A 1 34.59 -4.86 7.65
CA MET A 1 33.83 -5.97 7.04
C MET A 1 32.33 -5.80 7.33
N GLY A 2 31.54 -5.20 6.43
CA GLY A 2 30.08 -5.01 6.62
C GLY A 2 29.26 -5.17 5.32
N ARG A 3 29.84 -5.85 4.33
CA ARG A 3 29.47 -5.77 2.91
C ARG A 3 28.39 -6.72 2.37
N PRO A 4 28.05 -7.87 2.99
CA PRO A 4 27.01 -8.75 2.44
C PRO A 4 25.60 -8.35 2.87
N LEU A 5 25.44 -7.88 4.11
CA LEU A 5 24.14 -7.48 4.67
C LEU A 5 23.54 -6.27 3.95
N ASP A 6 24.37 -5.30 3.55
CA ASP A 6 23.90 -4.11 2.81
C ASP A 6 23.35 -4.48 1.43
N ARG A 7 23.98 -5.44 0.74
CA ARG A 7 23.49 -5.94 -0.55
C ARG A 7 22.20 -6.74 -0.39
N LEU A 8 22.11 -7.57 0.64
CA LEU A 8 20.89 -8.33 0.94
C LEU A 8 19.73 -7.40 1.29
N ALA A 9 19.97 -6.36 2.10
CA ALA A 9 18.96 -5.34 2.42
C ALA A 9 18.48 -4.59 1.18
N ARG A 10 19.40 -4.21 0.27
CA ARG A 10 19.05 -3.59 -1.01
C ARG A 10 18.24 -4.52 -1.90
N ALA A 11 18.64 -5.77 -2.03
CA ALA A 11 17.93 -6.76 -2.83
C ALA A 11 16.52 -7.03 -2.28
N ALA A 12 16.38 -7.21 -0.97
CA ALA A 12 15.08 -7.38 -0.32
C ALA A 12 14.16 -6.17 -0.54
N ARG A 13 14.71 -4.95 -0.47
CA ARG A 13 13.97 -3.72 -0.76
C ARG A 13 13.51 -3.64 -2.23
N HIS A 14 14.34 -4.07 -3.17
CA HIS A 14 13.96 -4.15 -4.59
C HIS A 14 12.89 -5.20 -4.86
N ILE A 15 13.00 -6.38 -4.24
CA ILE A 15 11.99 -7.43 -4.32
C ILE A 15 10.67 -6.92 -3.73
N GLY A 16 10.69 -6.31 -2.55
CA GLY A 16 9.50 -5.73 -1.93
C GLY A 16 8.86 -4.62 -2.78
N TRP A 17 9.66 -3.75 -3.40
CA TRP A 17 9.16 -2.75 -4.35
C TRP A 17 8.53 -3.39 -5.59
N TYR A 18 9.17 -4.42 -6.15
CA TYR A 18 8.66 -5.13 -7.33
C TYR A 18 7.33 -5.81 -7.04
N TRP A 19 7.23 -6.56 -5.93
CA TRP A 19 5.97 -7.19 -5.50
C TRP A 19 4.89 -6.16 -5.18
N ALA A 20 5.22 -5.07 -4.49
CA ALA A 20 4.25 -4.00 -4.19
C ALA A 20 3.74 -3.28 -5.46
N THR A 21 4.58 -3.19 -6.48
CA THR A 21 4.20 -2.63 -7.79
C THR A 21 3.38 -3.64 -8.62
N LEU A 22 3.76 -4.91 -8.59
CA LEU A 22 3.15 -5.99 -9.38
C LEU A 22 1.77 -6.40 -8.84
N MET A 23 1.64 -6.58 -7.53
CA MET A 23 0.38 -6.98 -6.86
C MET A 23 -0.59 -5.81 -6.70
N GLY A 24 -0.14 -4.57 -6.89
CA GLY A 24 -0.94 -3.38 -6.59
C GLY A 24 -1.14 -3.15 -5.08
N ASP A 25 -0.50 -3.94 -4.21
CA ASP A 25 -0.56 -3.80 -2.74
C ASP A 25 -0.07 -2.43 -2.23
N ASN A 26 0.60 -1.64 -3.08
CA ASN A 26 0.99 -0.27 -2.74
C ASN A 26 -0.16 0.75 -2.71
N HIS A 27 -1.41 0.29 -2.81
CA HIS A 27 -2.61 1.12 -2.78
C HIS A 27 -2.68 2.04 -1.56
N TYR A 28 -2.31 1.55 -0.38
CA TYR A 28 -2.31 2.35 0.84
C TYR A 28 -1.25 3.46 0.83
N ARG A 29 -0.02 3.20 0.33
CA ARG A 29 1.00 4.26 0.21
C ARG A 29 0.61 5.32 -0.80
N ARG A 30 0.03 4.91 -1.94
CA ARG A 30 -0.49 5.85 -2.94
C ARG A 30 -1.64 6.68 -2.37
N TYR A 31 -2.50 6.09 -1.54
CA TYR A 31 -3.52 6.82 -0.78
C TYR A 31 -2.90 7.87 0.13
N LEU A 32 -1.86 7.53 0.90
CA LEU A 32 -1.18 8.49 1.79
C LEU A 32 -0.50 9.62 1.01
N GLU A 33 0.19 9.32 -0.10
CA GLU A 33 0.82 10.34 -0.95
C GLU A 33 -0.22 11.29 -1.56
N TYR A 34 -1.36 10.76 -2.01
CA TYR A 34 -2.45 11.56 -2.53
C TYR A 34 -3.11 12.38 -1.42
N HIS A 35 -3.43 11.76 -0.27
CA HIS A 35 -4.05 12.41 0.87
C HIS A 35 -3.19 13.55 1.39
N HIS A 36 -1.88 13.34 1.58
CA HIS A 36 -0.97 14.39 2.02
C HIS A 36 -0.92 15.59 1.06
N ARG A 37 -1.17 15.38 -0.24
CA ARG A 37 -1.24 16.46 -1.23
C ARG A 37 -2.61 17.12 -1.29
N ALA A 38 -3.68 16.33 -1.18
CA ALA A 38 -5.05 16.78 -1.36
C ALA A 38 -5.68 17.35 -0.08
N HIS A 39 -5.29 16.85 1.09
CA HIS A 39 -5.90 17.13 2.39
C HIS A 39 -4.83 17.32 3.49
N PRO A 40 -4.01 18.39 3.41
CA PRO A 40 -3.03 18.67 4.45
C PRO A 40 -3.73 18.96 5.79
N GLY A 41 -3.46 18.13 6.80
CA GLY A 41 -3.96 18.30 8.17
C GLY A 41 -5.18 17.47 8.56
N GLU A 42 -5.78 16.74 7.63
CA GLU A 42 -6.87 15.79 7.95
C GLU A 42 -6.28 14.44 8.40
N PRO A 43 -6.85 13.77 9.42
CA PRO A 43 -6.40 12.45 9.81
C PRO A 43 -6.51 11.45 8.65
N VAL A 44 -5.40 10.75 8.36
CA VAL A 44 -5.39 9.66 7.40
C VAL A 44 -6.13 8.45 7.96
N LEU A 45 -6.84 7.72 7.09
CA LEU A 45 -7.43 6.44 7.46
C LEU A 45 -6.34 5.46 7.85
N SER A 46 -6.58 4.65 8.88
CA SER A 46 -5.71 3.51 9.18
C SER A 46 -5.74 2.52 8.01
N GLU A 47 -4.67 1.76 7.81
CA GLU A 47 -4.56 0.78 6.73
C GLU A 47 -5.73 -0.22 6.73
N ARG A 48 -6.11 -0.69 7.93
CA ARG A 48 -7.25 -1.59 8.11
C ARG A 48 -8.57 -0.96 7.67
N ASP A 49 -8.80 0.31 8.00
CA ASP A 49 -10.04 1.01 7.64
C ASP A 49 -10.05 1.38 6.16
N TYR A 50 -8.90 1.67 5.56
CA TYR A 50 -8.72 1.85 4.12
C TYR A 50 -9.15 0.59 3.35
N TRP A 51 -8.60 -0.57 3.73
CA TRP A 51 -8.94 -1.84 3.09
C TRP A 51 -10.38 -2.25 3.35
N ARG A 52 -10.91 -2.01 4.56
CA ARG A 52 -12.33 -2.24 4.87
C ARG A 52 -13.22 -1.39 3.98
N ARG A 53 -12.95 -0.10 3.83
CA ARG A 53 -13.75 0.80 2.96
C ARG A 53 -13.65 0.43 1.48
N ARG A 54 -12.46 0.01 1.03
CA ARG A 54 -12.23 -0.43 -0.35
C ARG A 54 -13.00 -1.71 -0.70
N HIS A 55 -13.02 -2.67 0.21
CA HIS A 55 -13.74 -3.94 0.05
C HIS A 55 -15.17 -3.90 0.61
N ALA A 56 -15.62 -2.77 1.18
CA ALA A 56 -17.00 -2.61 1.65
C ALA A 56 -18.01 -2.58 0.49
N THR A 57 -17.54 -2.36 -0.74
CA THR A 57 -18.29 -2.69 -1.95
C THR A 57 -18.09 -4.18 -2.22
N ASP A 58 -18.83 -5.01 -1.49
CA ASP A 58 -19.45 -6.17 -2.10
C ASP A 58 -20.69 -5.60 -2.81
N PRO A 59 -20.68 -5.40 -4.15
CA PRO A 59 -21.90 -5.08 -4.86
C PRO A 59 -22.72 -6.37 -4.80
N GLY A 60 -23.41 -6.56 -3.67
CA GLY A 60 -24.06 -7.79 -3.24
C GLY A 60 -24.42 -8.61 -4.45
N ALA A 61 -23.71 -9.73 -4.65
CA ALA A 61 -23.79 -10.56 -5.84
C ALA A 61 -25.23 -10.51 -6.34
N ARG A 62 -25.46 -9.70 -7.39
CA ARG A 62 -26.82 -9.45 -7.87
C ARG A 62 -27.26 -10.79 -8.41
N CYS A 63 -27.93 -11.55 -7.56
CA CYS A 63 -28.54 -12.81 -7.88
C CYS A 63 -29.71 -12.43 -8.77
N CYS A 64 -29.41 -12.36 -10.06
CA CYS A 64 -30.37 -12.44 -11.15
C CYS A 64 -30.36 -13.90 -11.61
#